data_AF-A0A5E7TJB2-F1
#
_entry.id   AF-A0A5E7TJB2-F1
#
_cell.length_a   1.000
_cell.length_b   1.000
_cell.length_c   1.000
_cell.angle_alpha   90.00
_cell.angle_beta   90.00
_cell.angle_gamma   90.00
#
_symmetry.space_group_name_H-M   'P 1'
#
loop_
_entity.id
_entity.type
_entity.pdbx_description
1 polymer ?
#
loop_
_entity_poly.entity_id
_entity_poly.type
_entity_poly.pdbx_seq_one_letter_code
_entity_poly.pdbx_strand_id
1 'polypeptide(L)'
;MSDLFSVTVFTRHNLPLHALLLENQPWFCARDIGRLMGFHLSERMVNKLDKDQHHTLWIEYYRQPEKQLMLSESGVYALLVYHYAPGNRLLREWITHQVVPALRDVEQSGNSDRPMLSVLDWPEMSLSLLHWQDEPWIRLRDMPCLLLGQQRTSWWRKVSQFFLF
;
A
#
# COMPACT_ATOMS: atom_id res chain seq x y z
N MET A 1 6.08 -20.69 13.19
CA MET A 1 6.98 -19.53 13.41
C MET A 1 6.12 -18.31 13.11
N SER A 2 6.08 -17.30 13.98
CA SER A 2 5.28 -16.11 13.69
C SER A 2 6.01 -15.30 12.63
N ASP A 3 5.34 -15.00 11.52
CA ASP A 3 5.92 -14.16 10.49
C ASP A 3 6.15 -12.75 11.05
N LEU A 4 7.34 -12.21 10.80
CA LEU A 4 7.72 -10.85 11.17
C LEU A 4 7.34 -9.91 10.04
N PHE A 5 6.43 -8.99 10.30
CA PHE A 5 5.96 -8.03 9.29
C PHE A 5 6.75 -6.73 9.33
N SER A 6 7.14 -6.24 8.16
CA SER A 6 7.64 -4.88 7.99
C SER A 6 6.48 -3.87 8.09
N VAL A 7 6.81 -2.66 8.53
CA VAL A 7 5.80 -1.66 8.88
C VAL A 7 6.17 -0.32 8.25
N THR A 8 5.17 0.38 7.73
CA THR A 8 5.30 1.77 7.28
C THR A 8 4.99 2.72 8.45
N VAL A 9 5.83 3.73 8.65
CA VAL A 9 5.66 4.69 9.74
C VAL A 9 5.17 6.02 9.20
N PHE A 10 3.99 6.42 9.65
CA PHE A 10 3.41 7.75 9.39
C PHE A 10 3.64 8.65 10.60
N THR A 11 3.75 9.96 10.41
CA THR A 11 3.96 10.89 11.53
C THR A 11 2.94 12.01 11.52
N ARG A 12 2.35 12.30 12.67
CA ARG A 12 1.43 13.43 12.87
C ARG A 12 1.69 14.08 14.23
N HIS A 13 1.89 15.40 14.25
CA HIS A 13 2.22 16.15 15.48
C HIS A 13 3.37 15.53 16.30
N ASN A 14 4.43 15.08 15.61
CA ASN A 14 5.58 14.40 16.24
C ASN A 14 5.25 13.06 16.93
N LEU A 15 4.07 12.50 16.67
CA LEU A 15 3.67 11.17 17.11
C LEU A 15 3.70 10.21 15.91
N PRO A 16 4.46 9.10 16.00
CA PRO A 16 4.50 8.10 14.95
C PRO A 16 3.25 7.20 14.99
N LEU A 17 2.88 6.68 13.84
CA LEU A 17 1.87 5.66 13.62
C LEU A 17 2.47 4.54 12.78
N HIS A 18 2.71 3.41 13.42
CA HIS A 18 3.13 2.17 12.77
C HIS A 18 1.91 1.51 12.12
N ALA A 19 1.94 1.34 10.81
CA ALA A 19 0.88 0.73 10.03
C ALA A 19 1.42 -0.21 8.95
N LEU A 20 0.68 -1.28 8.67
CA LEU A 20 1.03 -2.26 7.64
C LEU A 20 -0.21 -2.66 6.87
N LEU A 21 -0.03 -3.05 5.60
CA LEU A 21 -1.09 -3.69 4.84
C LEU A 21 -0.87 -5.21 4.95
N LEU A 22 -1.91 -5.93 5.37
CA LEU A 22 -1.89 -7.39 5.44
C LEU A 22 -3.16 -7.89 4.76
N GLU A 23 -3.02 -8.79 3.77
CA GLU A 23 -4.15 -9.35 3.02
C GLU A 23 -5.06 -8.25 2.43
N ASN A 24 -4.47 -7.19 1.89
CA ASN A 24 -5.17 -6.01 1.35
C ASN A 24 -6.02 -5.23 2.38
N GLN A 25 -5.83 -5.49 3.68
CA GLN A 25 -6.47 -4.77 4.77
C GLN A 25 -5.45 -3.91 5.53
N PRO A 26 -5.76 -2.64 5.84
CA PRO A 26 -4.89 -1.80 6.66
C PRO A 26 -4.97 -2.20 8.14
N TRP A 27 -3.80 -2.29 8.76
CA TRP A 27 -3.62 -2.56 10.18
C TRP A 27 -2.76 -1.48 10.83
N PHE A 28 -3.17 -1.02 12.02
CA PHE A 28 -2.58 0.10 12.74
C PHE A 28 -2.19 -0.30 14.16
N CYS A 29 -1.01 0.11 14.62
CA CYS A 29 -0.60 -0.15 16.00
C CYS A 29 -1.55 0.52 17.00
N ALA A 30 -2.19 -0.28 17.86
CA ALA A 30 -3.15 0.20 18.85
C ALA A 30 -2.50 1.22 19.81
N ARG A 31 -1.25 0.97 20.21
CA ARG A 31 -0.51 1.86 21.11
C ARG A 31 -0.35 3.27 20.52
N ASP A 32 -0.06 3.35 19.23
CA ASP A 32 0.15 4.61 18.51
C ASP A 32 -1.17 5.35 18.29
N ILE A 33 -2.24 4.63 17.92
CA ILE A 33 -3.60 5.19 17.82
C ILE A 33 -4.03 5.81 19.15
N GLY A 34 -3.80 5.13 20.27
CA GLY A 34 -4.11 5.66 21.59
C GLY A 34 -3.38 6.98 21.87
N ARG A 35 -2.07 7.03 21.60
CA ARG A 35 -1.27 8.25 21.75
C ARG A 35 -1.80 9.40 20.88
N LEU A 36 -2.20 9.11 19.63
CA LEU A 36 -2.79 10.10 18.73
C LEU A 36 -4.18 10.58 19.19
N MET A 37 -4.94 9.73 19.87
CA MET A 37 -6.21 10.09 20.52
C MET A 37 -6.02 10.77 21.89
N GLY A 38 -4.79 10.78 22.43
CA GLY A 38 -4.44 11.42 23.69
C GLY A 38 -4.61 10.54 24.94
N PHE A 39 -4.80 9.22 24.81
CA PHE A 39 -4.94 8.33 25.95
C PHE A 39 -4.45 6.90 25.66
N HIS A 40 -4.17 6.11 26.70
CA HIS A 40 -3.82 4.70 26.51
C HIS A 40 -5.08 3.86 26.28
N LEU A 41 -5.09 3.10 25.18
CA LEU A 41 -6.14 2.12 24.89
C LEU A 41 -6.11 1.02 25.96
N SER A 42 -7.17 0.98 26.78
CA SER A 42 -7.34 -0.07 27.78
C SER A 42 -7.87 -1.36 27.15
N GLU A 43 -7.57 -2.49 27.77
CA GLU A 43 -8.07 -3.81 27.33
C GLU A 43 -9.60 -3.83 27.24
N ARG A 44 -10.30 -3.15 28.17
CA ARG A 44 -11.76 -2.99 28.12
C ARG A 44 -12.24 -2.31 26.84
N MET A 45 -11.50 -1.34 26.31
CA MET A 45 -11.85 -0.66 25.06
C MET A 45 -11.63 -1.56 23.86
N VAL A 46 -10.52 -2.30 23.85
CA VAL A 46 -10.21 -3.28 22.80
C VAL A 46 -11.27 -4.38 22.77
N ASN A 47 -11.72 -4.86 23.94
CA ASN A 47 -12.77 -5.88 24.05
C ASN A 47 -14.17 -5.43 23.60
N LYS A 48 -14.38 -4.15 23.27
CA LYS A 48 -15.60 -3.65 22.62
C LYS A 48 -15.55 -3.79 21.10
N LEU A 49 -14.39 -4.09 20.54
CA LEU A 49 -14.21 -4.32 19.12
C LEU A 49 -14.53 -5.77 18.79
N ASP A 50 -14.95 -5.99 17.55
CA ASP A 50 -15.19 -7.34 17.05
C ASP A 50 -13.86 -8.09 16.84
N LYS A 51 -13.92 -9.43 16.79
CA LYS A 51 -12.71 -10.27 16.71
C LYS A 51 -11.86 -10.00 15.47
N ASP A 52 -12.47 -9.55 14.37
CA ASP A 52 -11.81 -9.15 13.12
C ASP A 52 -11.19 -7.75 13.18
N GLN A 53 -11.55 -6.95 14.18
CA GLN A 53 -11.11 -5.56 14.29
C GLN A 53 -9.80 -5.39 15.04
N HIS A 54 -9.29 -6.46 15.64
CA HIS A 54 -8.02 -6.46 16.34
C HIS A 54 -7.26 -7.77 16.09
N HIS A 55 -5.95 -7.68 15.96
CA HIS A 55 -5.09 -8.85 15.85
C HIS A 55 -3.76 -8.55 16.51
N THR A 56 -3.21 -9.50 17.26
CA THR A 56 -1.83 -9.37 17.75
C THR A 56 -0.86 -9.93 16.73
N LEU A 57 0.06 -9.11 16.22
CA LEU A 57 1.03 -9.46 15.17
C LEU A 57 2.45 -9.23 15.67
N TRP A 58 3.42 -9.96 15.09
CA TRP A 58 4.85 -9.66 15.27
C TRP A 58 5.27 -8.66 14.21
N ILE A 59 5.67 -7.47 14.64
CA ILE A 59 6.00 -6.38 13.72
C ILE A 59 7.40 -5.84 14.03
N GLU A 60 8.03 -5.23 13.04
CA GLU A 60 9.25 -4.45 13.25
C GLU A 60 8.89 -3.08 13.88
N TYR A 61 8.89 -3.03 15.21
CA TYR A 61 8.59 -1.83 15.99
C TYR A 61 9.90 -1.16 16.43
N TYR A 62 10.18 0.06 15.94
CA TYR A 62 11.45 0.75 16.15
C TYR A 62 12.69 -0.14 15.88
N ARG A 63 12.70 -0.85 14.75
CA ARG A 63 13.79 -1.77 14.34
C ARG A 63 14.01 -2.96 15.27
N GLN A 64 13.01 -3.31 16.07
CA GLN A 64 13.03 -4.47 16.94
C GLN A 64 11.77 -5.31 16.68
N PRO A 65 11.88 -6.64 16.59
CA PRO A 65 10.72 -7.50 16.47
C PRO A 65 9.95 -7.48 17.79
N GLU A 66 8.75 -6.91 17.79
CA GLU A 66 7.90 -6.84 18.97
C GLU A 66 6.48 -7.32 18.65
N LYS A 67 5.88 -8.03 19.60
CA LYS A 67 4.48 -8.45 19.51
C LYS A 67 3.59 -7.26 19.87
N GLN A 68 2.87 -6.71 18.89
CA GLN A 68 2.00 -5.55 19.06
C GLN A 68 0.54 -5.88 18.76
N LEU A 69 -0.36 -5.24 19.50
CA LEU A 69 -1.78 -5.22 19.18
C LEU A 69 -2.01 -4.28 18.01
N MET A 70 -2.54 -4.84 16.92
CA MET A 70 -2.90 -4.12 15.71
C MET A 70 -4.42 -4.02 15.61
N LEU A 71 -4.89 -2.90 15.09
CA LEU A 71 -6.30 -2.61 14.86
C LEU A 71 -6.53 -2.51 13.36
N SER A 72 -7.59 -3.12 12.88
CA SER A 72 -7.99 -2.96 11.49
C SER A 72 -8.49 -1.54 11.21
N GLU A 73 -8.60 -1.18 9.94
CA GLU A 73 -9.26 0.07 9.52
C GLU A 73 -10.66 0.24 10.14
N SER A 74 -11.50 -0.81 10.13
CA SER A 74 -12.84 -0.78 10.73
C SER A 74 -12.77 -0.60 12.26
N GLY A 75 -11.83 -1.27 12.94
CA GLY A 75 -11.64 -1.14 14.39
C GLY A 75 -11.20 0.27 14.81
N VAL A 76 -10.29 0.88 14.06
CA VAL A 76 -9.87 2.27 14.30
C VAL A 76 -11.06 3.22 14.15
N TYR A 77 -11.86 3.10 13.09
CA TYR A 77 -13.04 3.95 12.93
C TYR A 77 -14.08 3.72 14.02
N ALA A 78 -14.30 2.47 14.45
CA ALA A 78 -15.19 2.17 15.58
C ALA A 78 -14.74 2.89 16.86
N LEU A 79 -13.45 2.86 17.19
CA LEU A 79 -12.91 3.59 18.35
C LEU A 79 -13.09 5.10 18.23
N LEU A 80 -12.84 5.68 17.05
CA LEU A 80 -13.00 7.11 16.81
C LEU A 80 -14.47 7.56 16.93
N VAL A 81 -15.42 6.68 16.60
CA VAL A 81 -16.86 6.91 16.80
C VAL A 81 -17.24 6.77 18.27
N TYR A 82 -16.80 5.70 18.95
CA TYR A 82 -17.08 5.49 20.37
C TYR A 82 -16.51 6.59 21.28
N HIS A 83 -15.37 7.16 20.88
CA HIS A 83 -14.67 8.21 21.61
C HIS A 83 -14.66 9.50 20.81
N TYR A 84 -15.83 10.09 20.61
CA TYR A 84 -15.96 11.32 19.85
C TYR A 84 -15.25 12.50 20.52
N ALA A 85 -14.34 13.15 19.80
CA ALA A 85 -13.68 14.39 20.20
C ALA A 85 -13.26 15.20 18.95
N PRO A 86 -13.13 16.53 19.02
CA PRO A 86 -12.68 17.34 17.88
C PRO A 86 -11.32 16.89 17.32
N GLY A 87 -10.39 16.51 18.19
CA GLY A 87 -9.09 15.95 17.79
C GLY A 87 -9.22 14.62 17.03
N ASN A 88 -10.19 13.78 17.41
CA ASN A 88 -10.43 12.49 16.78
C ASN A 88 -11.12 12.62 15.41
N ARG A 89 -11.87 13.71 15.17
CA ARG A 89 -12.37 14.03 13.83
C ARG A 89 -11.24 14.29 12.84
N LEU A 90 -10.26 15.11 13.25
CA LEU A 90 -9.08 15.40 12.43
C LEU A 90 -8.18 14.16 12.28
N LEU A 91 -8.10 13.32 13.31
CA LEU A 91 -7.37 12.05 13.23
C LEU A 91 -8.04 11.11 12.20
N ARG A 92 -9.36 10.97 12.23
CA ARG A 92 -10.12 10.20 11.25
C ARG A 92 -9.85 10.68 9.83
N GLU A 93 -9.98 11.99 9.58
CA GLU A 93 -9.72 12.59 8.26
C GLU A 93 -8.29 12.33 7.78
N TRP A 94 -7.31 12.45 8.66
CA TRP A 94 -5.92 12.15 8.33
C TRP A 94 -5.72 10.66 7.96
N ILE A 95 -6.31 9.74 8.74
CA ILE A 95 -6.22 8.31 8.46
C ILE A 95 -6.88 7.97 7.12
N THR A 96 -8.11 8.45 6.90
CA THR A 96 -8.90 8.13 5.70
C THR A 96 -8.29 8.71 4.43
N HIS A 97 -7.80 9.96 4.46
CA HIS A 97 -7.39 10.66 3.25
C HIS A 97 -5.88 10.64 2.98
N GLN A 98 -5.06 10.31 3.98
CA GLN A 98 -3.61 10.30 3.81
C GLN A 98 -3.02 8.92 4.10
N VAL A 99 -3.30 8.36 5.27
CA VAL A 99 -2.63 7.13 5.72
C VAL A 99 -3.09 5.91 4.92
N VAL A 100 -4.40 5.65 4.84
CA VAL A 100 -4.94 4.48 4.14
C VAL A 100 -4.59 4.49 2.64
N PRO A 101 -4.76 5.60 1.90
CA PRO A 101 -4.34 5.65 0.50
C PRO A 101 -2.83 5.42 0.34
N ALA A 102 -2.00 6.13 1.10
CA ALA A 102 -0.54 5.97 1.01
C ALA A 102 -0.09 4.55 1.33
N LEU A 103 -0.68 3.90 2.34
CA LEU A 103 -0.36 2.52 2.69
C LEU A 103 -0.73 1.54 1.57
N ARG A 104 -1.89 1.74 0.92
CA ARG A 104 -2.29 0.93 -0.23
C ARG A 104 -1.40 1.20 -1.44
N ASP A 105 -0.92 2.43 -1.63
CA ASP A 105 -0.06 2.77 -2.78
C ASP A 105 1.35 2.19 -2.65
N VAL A 106 1.88 2.08 -1.42
CA VAL A 106 3.17 1.42 -1.15
C VAL A 106 3.15 -0.04 -1.61
N GLU A 107 2.09 -0.79 -1.29
CA GLU A 107 1.92 -2.17 -1.74
C GLU A 107 1.64 -2.27 -3.25
N GLN A 108 0.92 -1.31 -3.83
CA GLN A 108 0.68 -1.26 -5.26
C GLN A 108 1.97 -1.03 -6.06
N SER A 109 2.99 -0.39 -5.48
CA SER A 109 4.31 -0.29 -6.10
C SER A 109 5.11 -1.60 -6.06
N GLY A 110 4.73 -2.55 -5.20
CA GLY A 110 5.39 -3.86 -5.06
C GLY A 110 4.64 -5.01 -5.73
N ASN A 111 3.32 -4.90 -5.91
CA ASN A 111 2.47 -5.94 -6.51
C ASN A 111 2.05 -5.54 -7.94
N SER A 112 2.63 -6.19 -8.94
CA SER A 112 2.42 -5.96 -10.38
C SER A 112 1.10 -6.48 -10.94
N ASP A 113 0.16 -6.87 -10.07
CA ASP A 113 -1.13 -7.46 -10.44
C ASP A 113 -2.13 -6.43 -10.98
N ARG A 114 -1.83 -5.12 -10.87
CA ARG A 114 -2.68 -4.06 -11.41
C ARG A 114 -2.23 -3.64 -12.81
N PRO A 115 -3.19 -3.48 -13.76
CA PRO A 115 -2.89 -2.90 -15.06
C PRO A 115 -2.39 -1.46 -14.90
N MET A 116 -1.11 -1.21 -15.16
CA MET A 116 -0.51 0.12 -15.16
C MET A 116 -0.28 0.60 -16.58
N LEU A 117 -0.77 1.79 -16.90
CA LEU A 117 -0.57 2.41 -18.21
C LEU A 117 0.76 3.16 -18.22
N SER A 118 1.63 2.83 -19.16
CA SER A 118 2.87 3.56 -19.43
C SER A 118 2.93 3.95 -20.91
N VAL A 119 3.88 4.81 -21.25
CA VAL A 119 4.14 5.21 -22.64
C VAL A 119 5.56 4.84 -23.00
N LEU A 120 5.72 4.14 -24.11
CA LEU A 120 7.00 3.88 -24.73
C LEU A 120 7.27 4.98 -25.76
N ASP A 121 8.20 5.87 -25.43
CA ASP A 121 8.63 6.94 -26.33
C ASP A 121 9.83 6.48 -27.18
N TRP A 122 9.63 6.48 -28.49
CA TRP A 122 10.66 6.24 -29.50
C TRP A 122 10.89 7.49 -30.36
N PRO A 123 12.04 7.60 -31.05
CA PRO A 123 12.41 8.80 -31.79
C PRO A 123 11.38 9.30 -32.80
N GLU A 124 10.56 8.40 -33.34
CA GLU A 124 9.56 8.71 -34.38
C GLU A 124 8.12 8.29 -33.99
N MET A 125 7.89 7.74 -32.79
CA MET A 125 6.56 7.24 -32.36
C MET A 125 6.46 7.12 -30.84
N SER A 126 5.28 7.34 -30.28
CA SER A 126 4.95 6.96 -28.90
C SER A 126 3.86 5.88 -28.88
N LEU A 127 4.01 4.87 -28.03
CA LEU A 127 3.06 3.76 -27.89
C LEU A 127 2.57 3.64 -26.46
N SER A 128 1.27 3.45 -26.27
CA SER A 128 0.71 3.13 -24.96
C SER A 128 0.96 1.65 -24.62
N LEU A 129 1.60 1.40 -23.49
CA LEU A 129 1.80 0.08 -22.92
C LEU A 129 0.87 -0.10 -21.72
N LEU A 130 0.35 -1.32 -21.56
CA LEU A 130 -0.35 -1.77 -20.36
C LEU A 130 0.54 -2.80 -19.66
N HIS A 131 1.13 -2.47 -18.54
CA HIS A 131 1.83 -3.43 -17.71
C HIS A 131 0.82 -4.23 -16.90
N TRP A 132 0.83 -5.55 -17.02
CA TRP A 132 0.00 -6.44 -16.23
C TRP A 132 0.80 -7.70 -15.89
N GLN A 133 0.89 -8.04 -14.60
CA GLN A 133 1.73 -9.13 -14.09
C GLN A 133 3.19 -9.01 -14.55
N ASP A 134 3.77 -7.81 -14.45
CA ASP A 134 5.12 -7.46 -14.94
C ASP A 134 5.32 -7.57 -16.46
N GLU A 135 4.33 -8.01 -17.23
CA GLU A 135 4.42 -8.09 -18.68
C GLU A 135 3.86 -6.83 -19.36
N PRO A 136 4.58 -6.23 -20.33
CA PRO A 136 4.07 -5.12 -21.13
C PRO A 136 3.17 -5.62 -22.26
N TRP A 137 1.91 -5.20 -22.25
CA TRP A 137 0.91 -5.46 -23.27
C TRP A 137 0.74 -4.24 -24.18
N ILE A 138 0.79 -4.47 -25.49
CA ILE A 138 0.44 -3.49 -26.52
C ILE A 138 -0.97 -3.78 -27.05
N ARG A 139 -1.68 -2.74 -27.50
CA ARG A 139 -2.94 -2.96 -28.21
C ARG A 139 -2.64 -3.59 -29.56
N LEU A 140 -3.40 -4.62 -29.93
CA LEU A 140 -3.20 -5.37 -31.18
C LEU A 140 -3.30 -4.48 -32.44
N ARG A 141 -4.10 -3.41 -32.38
CA ARG A 141 -4.20 -2.39 -33.45
C ARG A 141 -2.93 -1.55 -33.65
N ASP A 142 -2.07 -1.46 -32.65
CA ASP A 142 -0.82 -0.68 -32.71
C ASP A 142 0.34 -1.56 -33.22
N MET A 143 0.12 -2.88 -33.38
CA MET A 143 1.09 -3.86 -33.87
C MET A 143 1.55 -3.64 -35.33
N PRO A 144 0.70 -3.21 -36.30
CA PRO A 144 1.15 -2.90 -37.65
C PRO A 144 2.22 -1.82 -37.69
N CYS A 145 2.19 -0.84 -36.77
CA CYS A 145 3.21 0.20 -36.67
C CYS A 145 4.58 -0.37 -36.27
N LEU A 146 4.60 -1.43 -35.46
CA LEU A 146 5.83 -2.14 -35.07
C LEU A 146 6.41 -2.99 -36.21
N LEU A 147 5.53 -3.65 -36.98
CA LEU A 147 5.95 -4.51 -38.08
C LEU A 147 6.33 -3.73 -39.34
N LEU A 148 5.67 -2.61 -39.64
CA LEU A 148 5.96 -1.80 -40.83
C LEU A 148 7.29 -1.03 -40.71
N GLY A 149 7.78 -0.76 -39.50
CA GLY A 149 9.13 -0.24 -39.26
C GLY A 149 10.26 -1.27 -39.48
N GLN A 150 9.95 -2.56 -39.58
CA GLN A 150 10.97 -3.62 -39.73
C GLN A 150 11.69 -3.60 -41.09
N GLN A 151 11.16 -2.95 -42.12
CA GLN A 151 11.75 -3.02 -43.47
C GLN A 151 13.10 -2.28 -43.59
N ARG A 152 13.57 -1.56 -42.56
CA ARG A 152 14.82 -0.80 -42.63
C ARG A 152 15.98 -1.21 -41.71
N THR A 153 15.79 -1.95 -40.61
CA THR A 153 16.95 -2.32 -39.76
C THR A 153 16.81 -3.60 -38.92
N SER A 154 17.90 -4.36 -38.88
CA SER A 154 18.16 -5.58 -38.08
C SER A 154 18.32 -5.26 -36.58
N TRP A 155 17.21 -5.01 -35.87
CA TRP A 155 17.24 -4.67 -34.43
C TRP A 155 16.72 -5.78 -33.50
N TRP A 156 16.25 -6.92 -34.03
CA TRP A 156 15.54 -7.96 -33.26
C TRP A 156 16.41 -8.61 -32.18
N ARG A 157 17.74 -8.52 -32.34
CA ARG A 157 18.72 -8.95 -31.33
C ARG A 157 18.73 -8.08 -30.07
N LYS A 158 18.34 -6.80 -30.14
CA LYS A 158 18.26 -5.92 -28.97
C LYS A 158 16.93 -6.07 -28.24
N VAL A 159 15.86 -6.33 -28.96
CA VAL A 159 14.52 -6.54 -28.37
C VAL A 159 14.53 -7.78 -27.46
N SER A 160 15.15 -8.88 -27.88
CA SER A 160 15.32 -10.07 -27.02
C SER A 160 16.18 -9.85 -25.76
N GLN A 161 16.95 -8.77 -25.69
CA GLN A 161 17.74 -8.43 -24.49
C GLN A 161 16.94 -7.64 -23.44
N PHE A 162 15.82 -7.01 -23.82
CA PHE A 162 14.95 -6.27 -22.89
C PHE A 162 13.77 -7.11 -22.36
N PHE A 163 13.51 -8.27 -22.95
CA PHE A 163 12.46 -9.22 -22.53
C PHE A 163 12.96 -10.32 -21.58
N LEU A 164 14.16 -10.19 -21.01
CA LEU A 164 14.83 -11.25 -20.22
C LEU A 164 15.13 -10.87 -18.75
N PHE A 165 14.34 -9.97 -18.15
CA PHE A 165 14.38 -9.72 -16.70
C PHE A 165 12.98 -9.79 -16.11
#